data_AF-A0A8T2U9L0-F1
#
_entry.id   AF-A0A8T2U9L0-F1
#
_cell.length_a   1.000
_cell.length_b   1.000
_cell.length_c   1.000
_cell.angle_alpha   90.00
_cell.angle_beta   90.00
_cell.angle_gamma   90.00
#
_symmetry.space_group_name_H-M   'P 1'
#
loop_
_entity.id
_entity.type
_entity.pdbx_description
1 polymer ?
#
loop_
_entity_poly.entity_id
_entity_poly.type
_entity_poly.pdbx_seq_one_letter_code
_entity_poly.pdbx_strand_id
1 'polypeptide(L)'
;MLHEPDYNFTDSKYCEKENSDGMGEMHAHIRRIMEDAFWDGVLEGLEKVPPDYKRIIGLMQELKQELTNLVPDGWKQELNESLDEQIFLQVLESSSQDYDYFRRLLDYALDIVLKLGAPARDDDAKTSHCSLVQELSQISSEMGEKSRKSFALALVKGLRFILEQVQIVKADISAARIQALIPVIQGSAGVEYLQRAFSKRFSVPAGSIDGSCNSQLPKTAQWLAEVELNVEESKKEIEDSRSAFRASIPGNNRTSAGFPLSTMRTGGGMAIVGVPATTTAEDTSRGVGEPCALKWHSYEARVQLGVLNIISRTQALTEDNVPETFHMNLHRLRKAQNEYQRLLILTTGLLLLRQNAVAEGMSGTKLDEFLKMGKDRLDDKLKNEMISLPKVGDILADISLSLNSAVATNSELMIRMLVRSLSPDDAVFKRVSSVIHSALKARILLGKGREGGALVNAALQRVGASCLEGAVVDLGSNLARLASVSCLIHGPWYTLLVSSNQHSMETTD
;
A
#
# COMPACT_ATOMS: atom_id res chain seq x y z
N MET A 1 1.21 9.43 2.21
CA MET A 1 2.29 10.05 3.03
C MET A 1 2.09 9.88 4.53
N LEU A 2 1.17 10.56 5.24
CA LEU A 2 0.99 10.33 6.69
C LEU A 2 0.56 8.88 7.04
N HIS A 3 -0.19 8.23 6.16
CA HIS A 3 -0.60 6.83 6.31
C HIS A 3 0.42 5.81 5.74
N GLU A 4 1.57 6.26 5.24
CA GLU A 4 2.59 5.42 4.60
C GLU A 4 3.96 5.79 5.19
N PRO A 5 4.38 5.15 6.31
CA PRO A 5 5.66 5.46 6.94
C PRO A 5 6.85 5.11 6.02
N ASP A 6 6.71 4.06 5.20
CA ASP A 6 7.72 3.60 4.25
C ASP A 6 7.41 4.09 2.82
N TYR A 7 6.89 5.32 2.69
CA TYR A 7 6.57 5.88 1.37
C TYR A 7 7.85 6.06 0.56
N ASN A 8 8.15 5.08 -0.29
CA ASN A 8 9.16 5.20 -1.34
C ASN A 8 8.43 5.59 -2.61
N PHE A 9 8.83 6.74 -3.18
CA PHE A 9 8.42 7.10 -4.53
C PHE A 9 9.06 6.08 -5.48
N THR A 10 8.30 5.08 -5.89
CA THR A 10 8.78 4.08 -6.85
C THR A 10 8.99 4.76 -8.18
N ASP A 11 10.18 4.58 -8.72
CA ASP A 11 10.65 5.10 -9.99
C ASP A 11 9.66 4.75 -11.11
N SER A 12 8.91 5.75 -11.57
CA SER A 12 7.76 5.57 -12.48
C SER A 12 8.17 5.12 -13.90
N LYS A 13 9.46 4.85 -14.14
CA LYS A 13 9.93 4.23 -15.39
C LYS A 13 10.21 2.73 -15.29
N TYR A 14 10.23 2.13 -14.08
CA TYR A 14 10.45 0.68 -13.90
C TYR A 14 9.36 -0.02 -13.07
N CYS A 15 8.17 0.59 -12.98
CA CYS A 15 6.95 -0.13 -12.61
C CYS A 15 6.03 -0.29 -13.83
N GLU A 16 6.54 -0.87 -14.92
CA GLU A 16 5.85 -2.03 -15.49
C GLU A 16 6.02 -3.19 -14.50
N LYS A 17 5.39 -3.06 -13.32
CA LYS A 17 5.03 -4.27 -12.59
C LYS A 17 4.03 -4.96 -13.50
N GLU A 18 4.26 -6.25 -13.72
CA GLU A 18 3.38 -7.24 -14.34
C GLU A 18 2.00 -7.29 -13.65
N ASN A 19 1.28 -6.17 -13.61
CA ASN A 19 -0.15 -6.18 -13.54
C ASN A 19 -0.58 -6.31 -15.00
N SER A 20 -1.11 -7.48 -15.34
CA SER A 20 -1.73 -7.82 -16.61
C SER A 20 -2.99 -6.97 -16.86
N ASP A 21 -2.86 -5.65 -16.84
CA ASP A 21 -3.91 -4.75 -17.28
C ASP A 21 -3.63 -4.45 -18.75
N GLY A 22 -4.30 -5.18 -19.64
CA GLY A 22 -4.09 -5.06 -21.10
C GLY A 22 -4.26 -3.63 -21.63
N MET A 23 -4.89 -2.74 -20.84
CA MET A 23 -4.99 -1.32 -21.14
C MET A 23 -3.64 -0.59 -20.99
N GLY A 24 -2.83 -0.93 -19.99
CA GLY A 24 -1.50 -0.33 -19.78
C GLY A 24 -0.52 -0.69 -20.91
N GLU A 25 -0.50 -1.95 -21.31
CA GLU A 25 0.29 -2.43 -22.44
C GLU A 25 -0.15 -1.79 -23.76
N MET A 26 -1.47 -1.67 -23.99
CA MET A 26 -2.01 -0.96 -25.14
C MET A 26 -1.60 0.51 -25.16
N HIS A 27 -1.67 1.22 -24.02
CA HIS A 27 -1.23 2.61 -23.93
C HIS A 27 0.27 2.78 -24.20
N ALA A 28 1.11 1.88 -23.68
CA ALA A 28 2.55 1.88 -23.95
C ALA A 28 2.83 1.63 -25.43
N HIS A 29 2.10 0.69 -26.05
CA HIS A 29 2.23 0.39 -27.46
C HIS A 29 1.82 1.57 -28.36
N ILE A 30 0.68 2.20 -28.08
CA ILE A 30 0.21 3.40 -28.80
C ILE A 30 1.24 4.53 -28.68
N ARG A 31 1.77 4.77 -27.47
CA ARG A 31 2.80 5.78 -27.24
C ARG A 31 4.04 5.52 -28.10
N ARG A 32 4.54 4.28 -28.12
CA ARG A 32 5.70 3.90 -28.93
C ARG A 32 5.47 4.17 -30.42
N ILE A 33 4.32 3.75 -30.96
CA ILE A 33 3.97 4.00 -32.38
C ILE A 33 3.93 5.51 -32.68
N MET A 34 3.34 6.30 -31.78
CA MET A 34 3.27 7.76 -31.95
C MET A 34 4.66 8.41 -31.91
N GLU A 35 5.53 7.97 -31.01
CA GLU A 35 6.91 8.45 -30.90
C GLU A 35 7.74 8.07 -32.13
N ASP A 36 7.63 6.84 -32.61
CA ASP A 36 8.34 6.40 -33.81
C ASP A 36 7.85 7.17 -35.06
N ALA A 37 6.53 7.30 -35.24
CA ALA A 37 5.96 8.11 -36.32
C ALA A 37 6.37 9.60 -36.24
N PHE A 38 6.54 10.14 -35.03
CA PHE A 38 7.06 11.49 -34.84
C PHE A 38 8.48 11.61 -35.38
N TRP A 39 9.39 10.70 -34.99
CA TRP A 39 10.79 10.72 -35.40
C TRP A 39 10.99 10.41 -36.88
N ASP A 40 10.19 9.50 -37.45
CA ASP A 40 10.14 9.25 -38.89
C ASP A 40 9.79 10.54 -39.65
N GLY A 41 8.80 11.29 -39.17
CA GLY A 41 8.45 12.58 -39.75
C GLY A 41 9.52 13.67 -39.60
N VAL A 42 10.41 13.59 -38.60
CA VAL A 42 11.59 14.48 -38.50
C VAL A 42 12.61 14.08 -39.56
N LEU A 43 12.89 12.79 -39.68
CA LEU A 43 13.84 12.25 -40.66
C LEU A 43 13.40 12.56 -42.10
N GLU A 44 12.14 12.31 -42.43
CA GLU A 44 11.56 12.65 -43.74
C GLU A 44 11.68 14.14 -44.06
N GLY A 45 11.56 15.02 -43.06
CA GLY A 45 11.76 16.47 -43.23
C GLY A 45 13.18 16.83 -43.63
N LEU A 46 14.17 16.15 -43.04
CA LEU A 46 15.60 16.36 -43.33
C LEU A 46 16.04 15.77 -44.67
N GLU A 47 15.32 14.77 -45.19
CA GLU A 47 15.58 14.16 -46.49
C GLU A 47 15.04 14.96 -47.70
N LYS A 48 14.17 15.95 -47.47
CA LYS A 48 13.62 16.81 -48.53
C LYS A 48 14.70 17.64 -49.23
N VAL A 49 14.40 18.08 -50.45
CA VAL A 49 15.24 19.00 -51.23
C VAL A 49 14.42 20.26 -51.56
N PRO A 50 14.66 21.41 -50.88
CA PRO A 50 15.62 21.63 -49.79
C PRO A 50 15.20 21.00 -48.44
N PRO A 51 16.14 20.69 -47.53
CA PRO A 51 15.83 20.12 -46.21
C PRO A 51 15.02 21.07 -45.33
N ASP A 52 14.10 20.54 -44.54
CA ASP A 52 13.38 21.32 -43.52
C ASP A 52 14.02 21.17 -42.14
N TYR A 53 14.87 22.12 -41.77
CA TYR A 53 15.54 22.14 -40.47
C TYR A 53 14.68 22.68 -39.32
N LYS A 54 13.48 23.20 -39.58
CA LYS A 54 12.66 23.84 -38.54
C LYS A 54 12.37 22.91 -37.37
N ARG A 55 12.09 21.64 -37.67
CA ARG A 55 11.69 20.65 -36.65
C ARG A 55 12.87 20.20 -35.78
N ILE A 56 14.05 19.99 -36.36
CA ILE A 56 15.24 19.60 -35.59
C ILE A 56 15.78 20.77 -34.74
N ILE A 57 15.67 22.01 -35.25
CA ILE A 57 15.99 23.23 -34.50
C ILE A 57 15.03 23.40 -33.32
N GLY A 58 13.73 23.20 -33.54
CA GLY A 58 12.72 23.23 -32.48
C GLY A 58 13.01 22.21 -31.38
N LEU A 59 13.44 21.00 -31.75
CA LEU A 59 13.83 19.98 -30.77
C LEU A 59 15.10 20.36 -29.99
N MET A 60 16.06 21.04 -30.63
CA MET A 60 17.24 21.58 -29.94
C MET A 60 16.85 22.69 -28.95
N GLN A 61 15.93 23.57 -29.34
CA GLN A 61 15.32 24.59 -28.47
C GLN A 61 14.65 23.96 -27.26
N GLU A 62 13.82 22.94 -27.49
CA GLU A 62 13.17 22.18 -26.42
C GLU A 62 14.20 21.55 -25.50
N LEU A 63 15.22 20.87 -26.04
CA LEU A 63 16.30 20.28 -25.24
C LEU A 63 16.98 21.33 -24.34
N LYS A 64 17.36 22.47 -24.93
CA LYS A 64 18.00 23.59 -24.21
C LYS A 64 17.11 24.13 -23.10
N GLN A 65 15.83 24.38 -23.40
CA GLN A 65 14.87 24.88 -22.43
C GLN A 65 14.67 23.89 -21.28
N GLU A 66 14.58 22.60 -21.60
CA GLU A 66 14.37 21.56 -20.61
C GLU A 66 15.58 21.38 -19.69
N LEU A 67 16.80 21.42 -20.23
CA LEU A 67 18.01 21.44 -19.42
C LEU A 67 18.10 22.70 -18.56
N THR A 68 17.76 23.87 -19.12
CA THR A 68 17.77 25.16 -18.39
C THR A 68 16.82 25.15 -17.19
N ASN A 69 15.69 24.44 -17.29
CA ASN A 69 14.72 24.29 -16.21
C ASN A 69 15.21 23.37 -15.07
N LEU A 70 16.17 22.49 -15.35
CA LEU A 70 16.69 21.51 -14.38
C LEU A 70 17.97 21.98 -13.69
N VAL A 71 18.76 22.77 -14.40
CA VAL A 71 20.09 23.20 -14.01
C VAL A 71 20.06 24.39 -13.02
N PRO A 72 20.96 24.46 -12.02
CA PRO A 72 21.10 25.62 -11.13
C PRO A 72 21.46 26.92 -11.87
N ASP A 73 21.13 28.08 -11.29
CA ASP A 73 21.33 29.39 -11.94
C ASP A 73 22.78 29.66 -12.39
N GLY A 74 23.77 29.12 -11.66
CA GLY A 74 25.19 29.30 -11.97
C GLY A 74 25.68 28.61 -13.25
N TRP A 75 24.93 27.66 -13.81
CA TRP A 75 25.31 26.90 -15.01
C TRP A 75 24.50 27.33 -16.25
N LYS A 76 23.46 28.15 -16.08
CA LYS A 76 22.57 28.56 -17.18
C LYS A 76 23.29 29.31 -18.29
N GLN A 77 24.28 30.12 -17.93
CA GLN A 77 25.06 30.88 -18.91
C GLN A 77 25.91 29.94 -19.79
N GLU A 78 26.68 29.04 -19.16
CA GLU A 78 27.52 28.06 -19.86
C GLU A 78 26.69 27.13 -20.77
N LEU A 79 25.51 26.70 -20.28
CA LEU A 79 24.55 25.91 -21.05
C LEU A 79 24.05 26.66 -22.28
N ASN A 80 23.72 27.95 -22.13
CA ASN A 80 23.20 28.78 -23.22
C ASN A 80 24.23 29.05 -24.31
N GLU A 81 25.50 29.19 -23.93
CA GLU A 81 26.63 29.39 -24.83
C GLU A 81 26.99 28.08 -25.57
N SER A 82 26.89 26.94 -24.90
CA SER A 82 27.25 25.63 -25.48
C SER A 82 26.16 25.04 -26.37
N LEU A 83 24.88 25.23 -26.03
CA LEU A 83 23.71 24.84 -26.82
C LEU A 83 23.16 26.05 -27.60
N ASP A 84 23.97 26.63 -28.48
CA ASP A 84 23.54 27.75 -29.33
C ASP A 84 22.83 27.25 -30.59
N GLU A 85 21.56 27.62 -30.72
CA GLU A 85 20.67 27.26 -31.83
C GLU A 85 21.10 27.91 -33.15
N GLN A 86 21.69 29.11 -33.10
CA GLN A 86 22.16 29.82 -34.28
C GLN A 86 23.41 29.12 -34.85
N ILE A 87 24.32 28.70 -33.97
CA ILE A 87 25.49 27.90 -34.36
C ILE A 87 25.04 26.54 -34.89
N PHE A 88 24.07 25.90 -34.24
CA PHE A 88 23.52 24.63 -34.73
C PHE A 88 22.87 24.78 -36.11
N LEU A 89 22.07 25.82 -36.34
CA LEU A 89 21.48 26.12 -37.66
C LEU A 89 22.57 26.35 -38.73
N GLN A 90 23.60 27.11 -38.41
CA GLN A 90 24.71 27.38 -39.31
C GLN A 90 25.46 26.09 -39.71
N VAL A 91 25.63 25.16 -38.77
CA VAL A 91 26.23 23.85 -39.03
C VAL A 91 25.34 23.00 -39.95
N LEU A 92 24.02 23.05 -39.79
CA LEU A 92 23.07 22.32 -40.66
C LEU A 92 22.98 22.90 -42.08
N GLU A 93 23.08 24.22 -42.23
CA GLU A 93 23.08 24.90 -43.54
C GLU A 93 24.42 24.77 -44.28
N SER A 94 25.50 24.55 -43.54
CA SER A 94 26.82 24.32 -44.10
C SER A 94 26.87 23.01 -44.90
N SER A 95 27.57 23.01 -46.04
CA SER A 95 27.83 21.77 -46.80
C SER A 95 28.80 20.82 -46.10
N SER A 96 29.35 21.20 -44.94
CA SER A 96 30.41 20.48 -44.24
C SER A 96 29.96 19.28 -43.41
N GLN A 97 28.66 19.10 -43.11
CA GLN A 97 28.12 18.00 -42.29
C GLN A 97 29.05 17.67 -41.10
N ASP A 98 29.19 18.62 -40.17
CA ASP A 98 30.16 18.56 -39.08
C ASP A 98 29.71 17.59 -37.97
N TYR A 99 30.04 16.30 -38.15
CA TYR A 99 29.80 15.24 -37.17
C TYR A 99 30.55 15.47 -35.84
N ASP A 100 31.71 16.12 -35.87
CA ASP A 100 32.52 16.35 -34.69
C ASP A 100 31.90 17.44 -33.80
N TYR A 101 31.33 18.48 -34.41
CA TYR A 101 30.49 19.45 -33.68
C TYR A 101 29.29 18.76 -33.02
N PHE A 102 28.53 17.95 -33.77
CA PHE A 102 27.37 17.27 -33.21
C PHE A 102 27.74 16.29 -32.09
N ARG A 103 28.84 15.55 -32.23
CA ARG A 103 29.34 14.67 -31.17
C ARG A 103 29.69 15.44 -29.90
N ARG A 104 30.41 16.55 -30.00
CA ARG A 104 30.72 17.41 -28.84
C ARG A 104 29.46 17.94 -28.15
N LEU A 105 28.43 18.24 -28.92
CA LEU A 105 27.13 18.68 -28.41
C LEU A 105 26.44 17.57 -27.59
N LEU A 106 26.45 16.34 -28.10
CA LEU A 106 25.92 15.16 -27.39
C LEU A 106 26.74 14.86 -26.12
N ASP A 107 28.07 14.90 -26.21
CA ASP A 107 28.98 14.70 -25.08
C ASP A 107 28.69 15.73 -23.97
N TYR A 108 28.50 17.00 -24.34
CA TYR A 108 28.17 18.08 -23.40
C TYR A 108 26.79 17.89 -22.75
N ALA A 109 25.77 17.56 -23.55
CA ALA A 109 24.43 17.30 -23.03
C ALA A 109 24.41 16.09 -22.08
N LEU A 110 25.18 15.03 -22.39
CA LEU A 110 25.34 13.90 -21.48
C LEU A 110 26.05 14.31 -20.19
N ASP A 111 27.11 15.10 -20.25
CA ASP A 111 27.83 15.55 -19.05
C ASP A 111 26.89 16.29 -18.09
N ILE A 112 25.98 17.11 -18.62
CA ILE A 112 24.92 17.75 -17.83
C ILE A 112 23.95 16.71 -17.26
N VAL A 113 23.49 15.76 -18.07
CA VAL A 113 22.59 14.67 -17.63
C VAL A 113 23.23 13.88 -16.48
N LEU A 114 24.52 13.54 -16.57
CA LEU A 114 25.26 12.81 -15.53
C LEU A 114 25.42 13.66 -14.26
N LYS A 115 25.74 14.95 -14.40
CA LYS A 115 25.86 15.87 -13.26
C LYS A 115 24.55 16.06 -12.50
N LEU A 116 23.41 15.93 -13.19
CA LEU A 116 22.07 16.08 -12.61
C LEU A 116 21.43 14.74 -12.20
N GLY A 117 21.91 13.63 -12.75
CA GLY A 117 21.36 12.29 -12.58
C GLY A 117 21.71 11.66 -11.23
N ALA A 118 21.03 10.54 -10.92
CA ALA A 118 21.37 9.74 -9.76
C ALA A 118 22.65 8.93 -10.02
N PRO A 119 23.63 8.88 -9.08
CA PRO A 119 24.88 8.14 -9.27
C PRO A 119 24.71 6.67 -9.64
N ALA A 120 23.60 6.05 -9.22
CA ALA A 120 23.26 4.67 -9.53
C ALA A 120 22.98 4.42 -11.03
N ARG A 121 22.69 5.47 -11.81
CA ARG A 121 22.40 5.38 -13.25
C ARG A 121 23.56 5.83 -14.14
N ASP A 122 24.66 6.32 -13.55
CA ASP A 122 25.79 6.85 -14.29
C ASP A 122 26.42 5.81 -15.22
N ASP A 123 26.57 4.56 -14.76
CA ASP A 123 27.21 3.49 -15.53
C ASP A 123 26.35 3.06 -16.72
N ASP A 124 25.03 2.95 -16.54
CA ASP A 124 24.08 2.64 -17.60
C ASP A 124 24.02 3.76 -18.65
N ALA A 125 23.97 5.03 -18.20
CA ALA A 125 23.93 6.19 -19.07
C ALA A 125 25.23 6.33 -19.88
N LYS A 126 26.40 6.12 -19.26
CA LYS A 126 27.70 6.12 -19.95
C LYS A 126 27.80 4.99 -20.97
N THR A 127 27.37 3.78 -20.62
CA THR A 127 27.39 2.62 -21.52
C THR A 127 26.50 2.85 -22.74
N SER A 128 25.27 3.33 -22.50
CA SER A 128 24.31 3.63 -23.56
C SER A 128 24.80 4.72 -24.50
N HIS A 129 25.45 5.76 -23.95
CA HIS A 129 26.06 6.81 -24.76
C HIS A 129 27.27 6.31 -25.56
N CYS A 130 28.15 5.48 -24.97
CA CYS A 130 29.24 4.85 -25.71
C CYS A 130 28.72 4.02 -26.90
N SER A 131 27.63 3.28 -26.70
CA SER A 131 26.94 2.54 -27.77
C SER A 131 26.41 3.48 -28.84
N LEU A 132 25.70 4.54 -28.46
CA LEU A 132 25.19 5.54 -29.41
C LEU A 132 26.32 6.13 -30.24
N VAL A 133 27.40 6.55 -29.59
CA VAL A 133 28.56 7.16 -30.24
C VAL A 133 29.23 6.19 -31.22
N GLN A 134 29.29 4.89 -30.89
CA GLN A 134 29.76 3.85 -31.81
C GLN A 134 28.81 3.69 -33.00
N GLU A 135 27.50 3.64 -32.79
CA GLU A 135 26.51 3.57 -33.88
C GLU A 135 26.57 4.79 -34.80
N LEU A 136 26.70 6.00 -34.24
CA LEU A 136 26.85 7.23 -35.02
C LEU A 136 28.14 7.22 -35.85
N SER A 137 29.22 6.60 -35.33
CA SER A 137 30.47 6.42 -36.09
C SER A 137 30.36 5.35 -37.18
N GLN A 138 29.51 4.33 -37.00
CA GLN A 138 29.24 3.32 -38.03
C GLN A 138 28.41 3.92 -39.17
N ILE A 139 27.35 4.68 -38.84
CA ILE A 139 26.49 5.39 -39.80
C ILE A 139 27.31 6.35 -40.68
N SER A 140 28.36 6.96 -40.14
CA SER A 140 29.25 7.83 -40.91
C SER A 140 30.25 7.08 -41.80
N SER A 141 30.50 5.79 -41.55
CA SER A 141 31.49 4.96 -42.25
C SER A 141 30.91 4.02 -43.32
N GLU A 142 29.67 3.52 -43.13
CA GLU A 142 29.06 2.49 -43.99
C GLU A 142 28.48 3.03 -45.30
N MET A 143 28.21 4.33 -45.38
CA MET A 143 27.72 5.01 -46.58
C MET A 143 28.87 5.76 -47.26
N GLY A 144 29.52 5.11 -48.23
CA GLY A 144 30.46 5.77 -49.13
C GLY A 144 29.76 6.93 -49.86
N GLU A 145 30.40 8.10 -49.81
CA GLU A 145 29.82 9.46 -49.99
C GLU A 145 29.05 9.95 -48.75
N LYS A 146 29.46 11.11 -48.21
CA LYS A 146 28.86 11.86 -47.10
C LYS A 146 27.39 12.22 -47.40
N SER A 147 26.52 11.21 -47.39
CA SER A 147 25.14 11.35 -47.78
C SER A 147 24.43 12.16 -46.72
N ARG A 148 23.74 13.22 -47.14
CA ARG A 148 22.90 14.05 -46.27
C ARG A 148 21.95 13.19 -45.41
N LYS A 149 21.56 12.02 -45.90
CA LYS A 149 20.73 11.04 -45.20
C LYS A 149 21.40 10.40 -43.99
N SER A 150 22.70 10.06 -44.05
CA SER A 150 23.40 9.47 -42.90
C SER A 150 23.59 10.49 -41.79
N PHE A 151 23.83 11.75 -42.14
CA PHE A 151 23.90 12.85 -41.17
C PHE A 151 22.52 13.13 -40.55
N ALA A 152 21.46 13.15 -41.36
CA ALA A 152 20.09 13.29 -40.86
C ALA A 152 19.69 12.16 -39.88
N LEU A 153 20.05 10.91 -40.20
CA LEU A 153 19.81 9.77 -39.32
C LEU A 153 20.60 9.90 -38.01
N ALA A 154 21.85 10.33 -38.08
CA ALA A 154 22.70 10.57 -36.91
C ALA A 154 22.11 11.66 -35.99
N LEU A 155 21.64 12.78 -36.57
CA LEU A 155 21.00 13.87 -35.83
C LEU A 155 19.75 13.40 -35.09
N VAL A 156 18.86 12.69 -35.79
CA VAL A 156 17.62 12.15 -35.23
C VAL A 156 17.91 11.18 -34.09
N LYS A 157 18.83 10.22 -34.29
CA LYS A 157 19.21 9.26 -33.24
C LYS A 157 19.83 9.93 -32.03
N GLY A 158 20.77 10.85 -32.23
CA GLY A 158 21.46 11.52 -31.12
C GLY A 158 20.53 12.40 -30.30
N LEU A 159 19.68 13.18 -30.96
CA LEU A 159 18.74 14.06 -30.26
C LEU A 159 17.64 13.27 -29.55
N ARG A 160 17.13 12.19 -30.15
CA ARG A 160 16.20 11.25 -29.51
C ARG A 160 16.80 10.70 -28.21
N PHE A 161 18.03 10.20 -28.27
CA PHE A 161 18.71 9.66 -27.10
C PHE A 161 18.83 10.67 -25.96
N ILE A 162 19.33 11.88 -26.23
CA ILE A 162 19.52 12.89 -25.18
C ILE A 162 18.17 13.31 -24.58
N LEU A 163 17.14 13.50 -25.39
CA LEU A 163 15.80 13.82 -24.87
C LEU A 163 15.27 12.69 -23.98
N GLU A 164 15.46 11.43 -24.35
CA GLU A 164 15.12 10.27 -23.50
C GLU A 164 15.87 10.30 -22.16
N GLN A 165 17.17 10.61 -22.17
CA GLN A 165 17.99 10.76 -20.97
C GLN A 165 17.52 11.92 -20.08
N VAL A 166 17.16 13.07 -20.66
CA VAL A 166 16.59 14.21 -19.92
C VAL A 166 15.28 13.82 -19.24
N GLN A 167 14.41 13.05 -19.91
CA GLN A 167 13.18 12.56 -19.29
C GLN A 167 13.45 11.59 -18.13
N ILE A 168 14.54 10.82 -18.16
CA ILE A 168 14.97 9.98 -17.03
C ILE A 168 15.41 10.87 -15.85
N VAL A 169 16.33 11.80 -16.09
CA VAL A 169 16.85 12.71 -15.06
C VAL A 169 15.73 13.55 -14.42
N LYS A 170 14.76 14.00 -15.22
CA LYS A 170 13.55 14.68 -14.70
C LYS A 170 12.79 13.84 -13.69
N ALA A 171 12.59 12.55 -13.99
CA ALA A 171 11.92 11.63 -13.09
C ALA A 171 12.72 11.47 -11.79
N ASP A 172 14.03 11.26 -11.88
CA ASP A 172 14.92 11.12 -10.72
C ASP A 172 14.93 12.38 -9.83
N ILE A 173 15.08 13.57 -10.43
CA ILE A 173 15.03 14.85 -9.71
C ILE A 173 13.67 15.03 -9.04
N SER A 174 12.58 14.70 -9.72
CA SER A 174 11.24 14.81 -9.14
C SER A 174 11.06 13.85 -7.96
N ALA A 175 11.55 12.61 -8.07
CA ALA A 175 11.52 11.63 -7.01
C ALA A 175 12.34 12.09 -5.81
N ALA A 176 13.56 12.59 -6.04
CA ALA A 176 14.44 13.12 -5.00
C ALA A 176 13.84 14.34 -4.29
N ARG A 177 13.23 15.27 -5.05
CA ARG A 177 12.52 16.44 -4.48
C ARG A 177 11.34 16.01 -3.62
N ILE A 178 10.54 15.05 -4.07
CA ILE A 178 9.44 14.50 -3.27
C ILE A 178 9.99 13.85 -2.01
N GLN A 179 11.03 13.02 -2.12
CA GLN A 179 11.68 12.38 -0.97
C GLN A 179 12.18 13.40 0.06
N ALA A 180 12.78 14.50 -0.39
CA ALA A 180 13.22 15.58 0.48
C ALA A 180 12.05 16.28 1.21
N LEU A 181 10.86 16.31 0.61
CA LEU A 181 9.66 16.89 1.21
C LEU A 181 8.91 15.93 2.15
N ILE A 182 9.12 14.60 2.04
CA ILE A 182 8.41 13.61 2.87
C ILE A 182 8.51 13.93 4.37
N PRO A 183 9.70 14.21 4.97
CA PRO A 183 9.79 14.48 6.40
C PRO A 183 9.02 15.74 6.83
N VAL A 184 8.96 16.76 5.96
CA VAL A 184 8.20 17.99 6.23
C VAL A 184 6.70 17.71 6.19
N ILE A 185 6.24 16.92 5.22
CA ILE A 185 4.84 16.54 5.06
C ILE A 185 4.39 15.57 6.17
N GLN A 186 5.26 14.66 6.61
CA GLN A 186 4.98 13.72 7.70
C GLN A 186 5.15 14.34 9.09
N GLY A 187 5.88 15.46 9.18
CA GLY A 187 6.08 16.22 10.41
C GLY A 187 4.88 17.07 10.83
N SER A 188 5.11 17.98 11.78
CA SER A 188 4.08 18.85 12.35
C SER A 188 3.42 19.76 11.29
N ALA A 189 4.18 20.24 10.31
CA ALA A 189 3.66 21.13 9.27
C ALA A 189 2.52 20.51 8.46
N GLY A 190 2.61 19.21 8.12
CA GLY A 190 1.54 18.50 7.43
C GLY A 190 0.29 18.31 8.29
N VAL A 191 0.48 18.02 9.58
CA VAL A 191 -0.63 17.91 10.55
C VAL A 191 -1.35 19.24 10.71
N GLU A 192 -0.60 20.34 10.91
CA GLU A 192 -1.16 21.68 11.03
C GLU A 192 -1.89 22.12 9.76
N TYR A 193 -1.35 21.79 8.59
CA TYR A 193 -2.02 22.06 7.31
C TYR A 193 -3.39 21.36 7.26
N LEU A 194 -3.46 20.06 7.61
CA LEU A 194 -4.70 19.31 7.62
C LEU A 194 -5.69 19.80 8.68
N GLN A 195 -5.20 20.19 9.86
CA GLN A 195 -6.02 20.82 10.90
C GLN A 195 -6.64 22.13 10.42
N ARG A 196 -5.85 23.03 9.81
CA ARG A 196 -6.35 24.29 9.24
C ARG A 196 -7.36 24.05 8.11
N ALA A 197 -7.08 23.08 7.23
CA ALA A 197 -7.99 22.72 6.14
C ALA A 197 -9.32 22.19 6.67
N PHE A 198 -9.29 21.34 7.70
CA PHE A 198 -10.48 20.82 8.36
C PHE A 198 -11.27 21.94 9.06
N SER A 199 -10.61 22.79 9.84
CA SER A 199 -11.21 23.96 10.48
C SER A 199 -11.93 24.87 9.48
N LYS A 200 -11.29 25.14 8.33
CA LYS A 200 -11.86 26.00 7.28
C LYS A 200 -13.09 25.36 6.64
N ARG A 201 -13.09 24.04 6.44
CA ARG A 201 -14.17 23.32 5.76
C ARG A 201 -15.44 23.22 6.62
N PHE A 202 -15.29 22.97 7.92
CA PHE A 202 -16.42 22.76 8.84
C PHE A 202 -16.69 23.96 9.75
N SER A 203 -15.94 25.06 9.59
CA SER A 203 -16.04 26.28 10.41
C SER A 203 -15.90 26.01 11.91
N VAL A 204 -15.06 25.03 12.28
CA VAL A 204 -14.78 24.65 13.67
C VAL A 204 -13.33 25.00 14.01
N PRO A 205 -13.08 26.04 14.83
CA PRO A 205 -11.72 26.35 15.26
C PRO A 205 -11.14 25.20 16.12
N ALA A 206 -9.88 24.86 15.88
CA ALA A 206 -9.18 23.89 16.73
C ALA A 206 -9.09 24.44 18.17
N GLY A 207 -9.67 23.72 19.14
CA GLY A 207 -9.62 24.09 20.56
C GLY A 207 -10.69 25.10 21.02
N SER A 208 -11.72 25.40 20.21
CA SER A 208 -12.86 26.18 20.71
C SER A 208 -13.67 25.33 21.71
N ILE A 209 -13.80 25.82 22.95
CA ILE A 209 -14.56 25.17 24.03
C ILE A 209 -16.07 25.35 23.85
N ASP A 210 -16.50 26.24 22.94
CA ASP A 210 -17.92 26.47 22.70
C ASP A 210 -18.58 25.20 22.16
N GLY A 211 -19.68 24.78 22.81
CA GLY A 211 -20.50 23.60 22.48
C GLY A 211 -21.07 23.53 21.05
N SER A 212 -20.67 24.47 20.19
CA SER A 212 -20.84 24.46 18.73
C SER A 212 -20.23 23.26 18.01
N CYS A 213 -19.27 22.54 18.61
CA CYS A 213 -18.63 21.38 17.97
C CYS A 213 -19.66 20.27 17.69
N ASN A 214 -20.62 20.04 18.59
CA ASN A 214 -21.68 19.05 18.40
C ASN A 214 -22.65 19.41 17.26
N SER A 215 -22.95 20.70 17.07
CA SER A 215 -23.84 21.14 15.98
C SER A 215 -23.13 21.18 14.62
N GLN A 216 -21.82 21.40 14.60
CA GLN A 216 -21.01 21.46 13.38
C GLN A 216 -20.48 20.09 12.94
N LEU A 217 -20.32 19.14 13.85
CA LEU A 217 -19.86 17.76 13.59
C LEU A 217 -20.85 16.71 14.14
N PRO A 218 -22.14 16.74 13.74
CA PRO A 218 -23.17 15.89 14.32
C PRO A 218 -22.93 14.40 14.11
N LYS A 219 -22.41 13.98 12.94
CA LYS A 219 -22.17 12.54 12.67
C LYS A 219 -21.00 12.02 13.49
N THR A 220 -19.96 12.84 13.68
CA THR A 220 -18.80 12.49 14.51
C THR A 220 -19.20 12.39 15.97
N ALA A 221 -20.03 13.32 16.47
CA ALA A 221 -20.55 13.27 17.83
C ALA A 221 -21.42 12.02 18.06
N GLN A 222 -22.37 11.75 17.17
CA GLN A 222 -23.23 10.56 17.23
C GLN A 222 -22.40 9.26 17.20
N TRP A 223 -21.46 9.17 16.27
CA TRP A 223 -20.60 7.99 16.14
C TRP A 223 -19.76 7.74 17.41
N LEU A 224 -19.19 8.78 18.02
CA LEU A 224 -18.46 8.61 19.28
C LEU A 224 -19.37 8.20 20.44
N ALA A 225 -20.61 8.70 20.50
CA ALA A 225 -21.59 8.28 21.48
C ALA A 225 -22.01 6.81 21.29
N GLU A 226 -22.23 6.35 20.05
CA GLU A 226 -22.50 4.94 19.72
C GLU A 226 -21.34 4.03 20.14
N VAL A 227 -20.10 4.48 19.99
CA VAL A 227 -18.94 3.73 20.46
C VAL A 227 -18.93 3.65 21.97
N GLU A 228 -19.23 4.75 22.68
CA GLU A 228 -19.18 4.81 24.14
C GLU A 228 -20.04 3.75 24.81
N LEU A 229 -21.25 3.52 24.28
CA LEU A 229 -22.17 2.50 24.77
C LEU A 229 -21.56 1.07 24.72
N ASN A 230 -20.63 0.83 23.80
CA ASN A 230 -20.03 -0.48 23.55
C ASN A 230 -18.59 -0.62 24.12
N VAL A 231 -18.02 0.43 24.71
CA VAL A 231 -16.63 0.43 25.20
C VAL A 231 -16.44 -0.57 26.34
N GLU A 232 -17.33 -0.57 27.34
CA GLU A 232 -17.18 -1.45 28.52
C GLU A 232 -17.39 -2.93 28.16
N GLU A 233 -18.31 -3.25 27.24
CA GLU A 233 -18.45 -4.60 26.71
C GLU A 233 -17.18 -5.05 25.97
N SER A 234 -16.64 -4.19 25.10
CA SER A 234 -15.41 -4.48 24.35
C SER A 234 -14.18 -4.63 25.25
N LYS A 235 -14.12 -3.85 26.34
CA LYS A 235 -13.10 -3.94 27.38
C LYS A 235 -13.18 -5.27 28.11
N LYS A 236 -14.38 -5.68 28.52
CA LYS A 236 -14.60 -6.98 29.16
C LYS A 236 -14.20 -8.13 28.23
N GLU A 237 -14.64 -8.10 26.96
CA GLU A 237 -14.31 -9.13 25.97
C GLU A 237 -12.79 -9.33 25.79
N ILE A 238 -12.04 -8.21 25.70
CA ILE A 238 -10.58 -8.28 25.54
C ILE A 238 -9.91 -8.73 26.83
N GLU A 239 -10.32 -8.24 28.00
CA GLU A 239 -9.69 -8.64 29.26
C GLU A 239 -9.96 -10.12 29.60
N ASP A 240 -11.16 -10.62 29.30
CA ASP A 240 -11.50 -12.05 29.38
C ASP A 240 -10.61 -12.87 28.44
N SER A 241 -10.39 -12.39 27.21
CA SER A 241 -9.51 -13.06 26.26
C SER A 241 -8.04 -13.04 26.71
N ARG A 242 -7.56 -11.92 27.27
CA ARG A 242 -6.20 -11.78 27.81
C ARG A 242 -5.97 -12.67 29.02
N SER A 243 -6.92 -12.72 29.94
CA SER A 243 -6.83 -13.57 31.14
C SER A 243 -6.82 -15.05 30.76
N ALA A 244 -7.67 -15.48 29.81
CA ALA A 244 -7.64 -16.83 29.27
C ALA A 244 -6.29 -17.18 28.61
N PHE A 245 -5.70 -16.23 27.85
CA PHE A 245 -4.37 -16.42 27.25
C PHE A 245 -3.26 -16.48 28.31
N ARG A 246 -3.28 -15.60 29.32
CA ARG A 246 -2.28 -15.64 30.41
C ARG A 246 -2.36 -16.93 31.21
N ALA A 247 -3.56 -17.45 31.42
CA ALA A 247 -3.77 -18.73 32.09
C ALA A 247 -3.25 -19.93 31.28
N SER A 248 -3.17 -19.82 29.95
CA SER A 248 -2.67 -20.90 29.09
C SER A 248 -1.15 -20.92 28.93
N ILE A 249 -0.43 -19.88 29.40
CA ILE A 249 1.04 -19.84 29.40
C ILE A 249 1.58 -20.68 30.57
N PRO A 250 2.30 -21.79 30.34
CA PRO A 250 2.92 -22.55 31.41
C PRO A 250 4.07 -21.74 32.02
N GLY A 251 3.90 -21.21 33.24
CA GLY A 251 5.02 -20.64 34.00
C GLY A 251 4.73 -19.47 34.94
N ASN A 252 3.56 -18.83 34.92
CA ASN A 252 3.37 -17.57 35.66
C ASN A 252 2.54 -17.65 36.95
N ASN A 253 2.02 -18.82 37.34
CA ASN A 253 1.37 -19.00 38.64
C ASN A 253 2.37 -19.47 39.71
N ARG A 254 3.17 -18.53 40.22
CA ARG A 254 3.77 -18.63 41.55
C ARG A 254 3.54 -17.35 42.32
N THR A 255 2.33 -17.18 42.85
CA THR A 255 2.06 -16.55 44.16
C THR A 255 0.62 -16.84 44.63
N SER A 256 0.53 -17.81 45.56
CA SER A 256 -0.40 -17.92 46.71
C SER A 256 -1.86 -17.42 46.60
N ALA A 257 -2.78 -18.39 46.50
CA ALA A 257 -4.02 -18.59 47.30
C ALA A 257 -4.96 -19.46 46.44
N GLY A 258 -5.48 -20.63 46.81
CA GLY A 258 -5.61 -21.30 48.09
C GLY A 258 -6.90 -22.12 48.01
N PHE A 259 -6.88 -23.28 47.33
CA PHE A 259 -7.94 -24.29 47.44
C PHE A 259 -7.30 -25.70 47.47
N PRO A 260 -7.82 -26.61 48.31
CA PRO A 260 -7.11 -27.83 48.66
C PRO A 260 -7.30 -28.90 47.58
N LEU A 261 -6.20 -29.32 46.96
CA LEU A 261 -6.17 -30.61 46.26
C LEU A 261 -5.92 -31.69 47.31
N SER A 262 -7.00 -32.39 47.68
CA SER A 262 -6.89 -33.65 48.39
C SER A 262 -6.55 -34.77 47.40
N THR A 263 -5.83 -35.75 47.97
CA THR A 263 -5.65 -37.14 47.50
C THR A 263 -4.48 -37.48 46.57
N MET A 264 -3.47 -38.03 47.26
CA MET A 264 -2.83 -39.33 47.02
C MET A 264 -1.48 -39.38 46.29
N ARG A 265 -0.50 -39.59 47.16
CA ARG A 265 0.90 -39.97 47.01
C ARG A 265 1.06 -41.43 46.53
N THR A 266 1.82 -41.61 45.45
CA THR A 266 2.79 -42.70 45.15
C THR A 266 3.43 -42.31 43.80
N GLY A 267 4.72 -42.32 43.51
CA GLY A 267 5.96 -42.81 44.10
C GLY A 267 6.92 -43.06 42.91
N GLY A 268 8.15 -42.52 42.96
CA GLY A 268 9.19 -42.67 41.92
C GLY A 268 9.13 -41.56 40.84
N GLY A 269 10.10 -40.67 40.65
CA GLY A 269 11.54 -40.73 40.88
C GLY A 269 12.24 -40.89 39.54
N MET A 270 12.61 -39.77 38.88
CA MET A 270 13.82 -39.63 38.04
C MET A 270 13.97 -38.21 37.50
N ALA A 271 15.23 -37.83 37.31
CA ALA A 271 15.78 -36.49 37.38
C ALA A 271 15.59 -35.62 36.13
N ILE A 272 15.57 -34.31 36.39
CA ILE A 272 15.78 -33.22 35.44
C ILE A 272 17.23 -33.27 34.96
N VAL A 273 17.45 -33.28 33.64
CA VAL A 273 18.70 -32.80 33.03
C VAL A 273 18.33 -31.73 32.03
N GLY A 274 18.69 -30.49 32.39
CA GLY A 274 18.64 -29.35 31.48
C GLY A 274 19.84 -29.36 30.54
N VAL A 275 19.62 -28.91 29.31
CA VAL A 275 20.69 -28.46 28.42
C VAL A 275 20.27 -27.10 27.85
N PRO A 276 21.09 -26.06 27.99
CA PRO A 276 20.77 -24.71 27.55
C PRO A 276 20.99 -24.57 26.03
N ALA A 277 20.02 -24.00 25.33
CA ALA A 277 20.19 -23.58 23.94
C ALA A 277 21.04 -22.30 23.89
N THR A 278 22.17 -22.39 23.21
CA THR A 278 23.08 -21.28 22.95
C THR A 278 22.45 -20.31 21.96
N THR A 279 22.35 -19.05 22.37
CA THR A 279 21.94 -17.89 21.59
C THR A 279 23.07 -17.45 20.65
N THR A 280 22.74 -17.20 19.38
CA THR A 280 23.43 -16.19 18.57
C THR A 280 22.38 -15.21 18.08
N ALA A 281 22.47 -14.01 18.64
CA ALA A 281 21.60 -12.87 18.38
C ALA A 281 22.23 -11.98 17.31
N GLU A 282 21.41 -11.49 16.38
CA GLU A 282 21.51 -10.13 15.84
C GLU A 282 20.07 -9.66 15.59
N ASP A 283 19.50 -8.97 16.56
CA ASP A 283 18.23 -8.26 16.39
C ASP A 283 18.38 -6.89 17.06
N THR A 284 18.35 -5.86 16.24
CA THR A 284 18.66 -4.49 16.60
C THR A 284 17.54 -3.93 17.49
N SER A 285 17.95 -3.49 18.68
CA SER A 285 17.12 -3.00 19.77
C SER A 285 16.14 -1.87 19.40
N ARG A 286 14.85 -2.12 19.57
CA ARG A 286 13.90 -1.17 20.19
C ARG A 286 13.23 -1.88 21.36
N GLY A 287 13.35 -1.27 22.54
CA GLY A 287 13.18 -1.90 23.84
C GLY A 287 11.88 -2.68 24.05
N VAL A 288 12.01 -3.73 24.85
CA VAL A 288 10.92 -4.42 25.55
C VAL A 288 10.29 -3.40 26.50
N GLY A 289 9.34 -2.62 25.98
CA GLY A 289 8.44 -1.82 26.80
C GLY A 289 7.37 -2.74 27.38
N GLU A 290 7.09 -2.57 28.67
CA GLU A 290 5.88 -3.07 29.33
C GLU A 290 4.64 -2.90 28.44
N PRO A 291 3.64 -3.80 28.50
CA PRO A 291 2.42 -3.63 27.74
C PRO A 291 1.77 -2.30 28.14
N CYS A 292 1.81 -1.33 27.22
CA CYS A 292 1.20 -0.02 27.39
C CYS A 292 -0.21 -0.21 27.95
N ALA A 293 -0.47 0.29 29.16
CA ALA A 293 -1.78 0.16 29.78
C ALA A 293 -2.80 0.84 28.87
N LEU A 294 -3.69 0.04 28.28
CA LEU A 294 -4.76 0.53 27.39
C LEU A 294 -5.57 1.60 28.13
N LYS A 295 -5.46 2.84 27.70
CA LYS A 295 -6.27 3.94 28.22
C LYS A 295 -7.65 3.88 27.57
N TRP A 296 -8.51 2.99 28.04
CA TRP A 296 -9.88 2.81 27.54
C TRP A 296 -10.70 4.11 27.55
N HIS A 297 -10.45 4.98 28.54
CA HIS A 297 -11.09 6.29 28.65
C HIS A 297 -10.43 7.38 27.78
N SER A 298 -9.44 7.06 26.94
CA SER A 298 -8.90 8.01 25.97
C SER A 298 -9.80 8.11 24.74
N TYR A 299 -9.76 9.24 24.03
CA TYR A 299 -10.42 9.34 22.72
C TYR A 299 -9.76 8.42 21.68
N GLU A 300 -8.47 8.11 21.84
CA GLU A 300 -7.73 7.23 20.92
C GLU A 300 -8.31 5.82 20.89
N ALA A 301 -8.59 5.23 22.06
CA ALA A 301 -9.20 3.90 22.16
C ALA A 301 -10.61 3.88 21.54
N ARG A 302 -11.39 4.96 21.74
CA ARG A 302 -12.72 5.12 21.13
C ARG A 302 -12.65 5.21 19.61
N VAL A 303 -11.73 6.02 19.07
CA VAL A 303 -11.55 6.15 17.62
C VAL A 303 -11.10 4.81 17.02
N GLN A 304 -10.19 4.09 17.69
CA GLN A 304 -9.73 2.77 17.27
C GLN A 304 -10.87 1.74 17.19
N LEU A 305 -11.74 1.68 18.21
CA LEU A 305 -12.93 0.82 18.20
C LEU A 305 -13.97 1.30 17.17
N GLY A 306 -14.17 2.60 17.07
CA GLY A 306 -15.15 3.19 16.16
C GLY A 306 -14.82 2.96 14.68
N VAL A 307 -13.53 2.98 14.31
CA VAL A 307 -13.09 2.65 12.95
C VAL A 307 -13.43 1.20 12.60
N LEU A 308 -13.28 0.28 13.55
CA LEU A 308 -13.70 -1.11 13.37
C LEU A 308 -15.22 -1.24 13.20
N ASN A 309 -16.01 -0.46 13.96
CA ASN A 309 -17.47 -0.44 13.80
C ASN A 309 -17.89 0.06 12.43
N ILE A 310 -17.21 1.08 11.89
CA ILE A 310 -17.50 1.63 10.55
C ILE A 310 -17.32 0.56 9.47
N ILE A 311 -16.18 -0.14 9.46
CA ILE A 311 -15.90 -1.15 8.42
C ILE A 311 -16.75 -2.42 8.57
N SER A 312 -17.26 -2.70 9.76
CA SER A 312 -18.11 -3.86 10.04
C SER A 312 -19.56 -3.68 9.56
N ARG A 313 -19.93 -2.48 9.08
CA ARG A 313 -21.26 -2.19 8.54
C ARG A 313 -21.49 -2.96 7.23
N THR A 314 -22.72 -3.44 7.05
CA THR A 314 -23.15 -4.16 5.84
C THR A 314 -23.38 -3.24 4.64
N GLN A 315 -23.72 -1.96 4.89
CA GLN A 315 -23.91 -0.96 3.85
C GLN A 315 -22.57 -0.41 3.34
N ALA A 316 -22.48 -0.17 2.03
CA ALA A 316 -21.33 0.49 1.42
C ALA A 316 -21.10 1.89 2.00
N LEU A 317 -19.85 2.24 2.29
CA LEU A 317 -19.51 3.55 2.87
C LEU A 317 -19.63 4.68 1.84
N THR A 318 -20.31 5.76 2.21
CA THR A 318 -20.50 6.99 1.44
C THR A 318 -20.19 8.21 2.31
N GLU A 319 -20.06 9.40 1.72
CA GLU A 319 -19.89 10.64 2.52
C GLU A 319 -21.09 10.89 3.46
N ASP A 320 -22.24 10.31 3.16
CA ASP A 320 -23.44 10.50 3.97
C ASP A 320 -23.42 9.65 5.25
N ASN A 321 -22.81 8.47 5.24
CA ASN A 321 -22.85 7.52 6.36
C ASN A 321 -21.54 7.42 7.16
N VAL A 322 -20.51 8.19 6.80
CA VAL A 322 -19.21 8.25 7.49
C VAL A 322 -19.13 9.52 8.34
N PRO A 323 -18.43 9.51 9.50
CA PRO A 323 -18.19 10.72 10.28
C PRO A 323 -17.42 11.79 9.48
N GLU A 324 -17.68 13.06 9.76
CA GLU A 324 -17.04 14.20 9.07
C GLU A 324 -15.51 14.14 9.14
N THR A 325 -14.98 13.68 10.29
CA THR A 325 -13.53 13.50 10.52
C THR A 325 -12.89 12.46 9.61
N PHE A 326 -13.67 11.59 8.97
CA PHE A 326 -13.16 10.57 8.05
C PHE A 326 -13.44 10.85 6.57
N HIS A 327 -14.02 12.00 6.20
CA HIS A 327 -14.32 12.31 4.79
C HIS A 327 -13.08 12.23 3.89
N MET A 328 -11.93 12.77 4.31
CA MET A 328 -10.67 12.68 3.55
C MET A 328 -10.11 11.25 3.47
N ASN A 329 -10.56 10.38 4.35
CA ASN A 329 -10.14 8.99 4.48
C ASN A 329 -11.15 7.99 3.93
N LEU A 330 -12.23 8.45 3.28
CA LEU A 330 -13.33 7.61 2.78
C LEU A 330 -12.83 6.49 1.86
N HIS A 331 -11.93 6.81 0.92
CA HIS A 331 -11.36 5.79 0.02
C HIS A 331 -10.58 4.71 0.79
N ARG A 332 -9.81 5.10 1.82
CA ARG A 332 -9.05 4.16 2.65
C ARG A 332 -9.98 3.28 3.51
N LEU A 333 -11.07 3.86 4.03
CA LEU A 333 -12.12 3.12 4.72
C LEU A 333 -12.84 2.14 3.81
N ARG A 334 -13.20 2.53 2.58
CA ARG A 334 -13.81 1.63 1.59
C ARG A 334 -12.89 0.46 1.26
N LYS A 335 -11.60 0.72 1.04
CA LYS A 335 -10.62 -0.35 0.85
C LYS A 335 -10.60 -1.30 2.04
N ALA A 336 -10.59 -0.78 3.27
CA ALA A 336 -10.61 -1.60 4.47
C ALA A 336 -11.93 -2.38 4.67
N GLN A 337 -13.08 -1.80 4.32
CA GLN A 337 -14.38 -2.48 4.32
C GLN A 337 -14.39 -3.64 3.31
N ASN A 338 -13.85 -3.43 2.11
CA ASN A 338 -13.76 -4.48 1.09
C ASN A 338 -12.87 -5.63 1.58
N GLU A 339 -11.73 -5.33 2.20
CA GLU A 339 -10.87 -6.37 2.80
C GLU A 339 -11.56 -7.09 3.97
N TYR A 340 -12.34 -6.39 4.78
CA TYR A 340 -13.15 -7.00 5.84
C TYR A 340 -14.19 -7.97 5.28
N GLN A 341 -14.94 -7.56 4.24
CA GLN A 341 -15.92 -8.40 3.56
C GLN A 341 -15.26 -9.60 2.87
N ARG A 342 -14.09 -9.41 2.27
CA ARG A 342 -13.28 -10.49 1.70
C ARG A 342 -12.88 -11.50 2.79
N LEU A 343 -12.43 -11.04 3.96
CA LEU A 343 -12.11 -11.91 5.09
C LEU A 343 -13.33 -12.69 5.59
N LEU A 344 -14.52 -12.08 5.61
CA LEU A 344 -15.77 -12.79 5.92
C LEU A 344 -16.04 -13.92 4.93
N ILE A 345 -15.92 -13.65 3.63
CA ILE A 345 -16.13 -14.66 2.57
C ILE A 345 -15.09 -15.78 2.67
N LEU A 346 -13.81 -15.44 2.82
CA LEU A 346 -12.72 -16.41 2.97
C LEU A 346 -12.93 -17.29 4.20
N THR A 347 -13.26 -16.68 5.34
CA THR A 347 -13.44 -17.43 6.60
C THR A 347 -14.64 -18.37 6.51
N THR A 348 -15.76 -17.90 5.94
CA THR A 348 -16.95 -18.75 5.73
C THR A 348 -16.66 -19.87 4.72
N GLY A 349 -15.96 -19.58 3.62
CA GLY A 349 -15.55 -20.59 2.63
C GLY A 349 -14.63 -21.65 3.24
N LEU A 350 -13.64 -21.25 4.04
CA LEU A 350 -12.74 -22.17 4.75
C LEU A 350 -13.49 -23.00 5.79
N LEU A 351 -14.47 -22.44 6.48
CA LEU A 351 -15.32 -23.19 7.40
C LEU A 351 -16.10 -24.29 6.68
N LEU A 352 -16.67 -23.99 5.50
CA LEU A 352 -17.36 -24.99 4.67
C LEU A 352 -16.41 -26.08 4.17
N LEU A 353 -15.22 -25.70 3.68
CA LEU A 353 -14.18 -26.66 3.28
C LEU A 353 -13.75 -27.56 4.43
N ARG A 354 -13.58 -26.99 5.63
CA ARG A 354 -13.24 -27.74 6.84
C ARG A 354 -14.33 -28.73 7.21
N GLN A 355 -15.61 -28.31 7.16
CA GLN A 355 -16.74 -29.20 7.46
C GLN A 355 -16.78 -30.40 6.51
N ASN A 356 -16.57 -30.16 5.21
CA ASN A 356 -16.49 -31.23 4.21
C ASN A 356 -15.29 -32.15 4.44
N ALA A 357 -14.09 -31.60 4.63
CA ALA A 357 -12.88 -32.41 4.82
C ALA A 357 -12.93 -33.26 6.10
N VAL A 358 -13.53 -32.75 7.18
CA VAL A 358 -13.72 -33.51 8.43
C VAL A 358 -14.76 -34.62 8.25
N ALA A 359 -15.83 -34.38 7.49
CA ALA A 359 -16.81 -35.42 7.16
C ALA A 359 -16.17 -36.59 6.38
N GLU A 360 -15.17 -36.30 5.55
CA GLU A 360 -14.36 -37.28 4.82
C GLU A 360 -13.24 -37.92 5.67
N GLY A 361 -13.16 -37.61 6.98
CA GLY A 361 -12.20 -38.23 7.91
C GLY A 361 -10.81 -37.61 7.95
N MET A 362 -10.60 -36.44 7.34
CA MET A 362 -9.32 -35.73 7.42
C MET A 362 -9.09 -35.10 8.79
N SER A 363 -7.87 -35.23 9.29
CA SER A 363 -7.46 -34.64 10.58
C SER A 363 -5.97 -34.27 10.59
N GLY A 364 -5.61 -33.40 11.54
CA GLY A 364 -4.22 -32.99 11.77
C GLY A 364 -3.63 -32.18 10.61
N THR A 365 -2.35 -32.42 10.31
CA THR A 365 -1.57 -31.63 9.34
C THR A 365 -2.12 -31.66 7.91
N LYS A 366 -2.73 -32.78 7.49
CA LYS A 366 -3.36 -32.91 6.17
C LYS A 366 -4.52 -31.93 5.97
N LEU A 367 -5.30 -31.70 7.04
CA LEU A 367 -6.39 -30.73 7.03
C LEU A 367 -5.84 -29.30 6.90
N ASP A 368 -4.76 -28.98 7.62
CA ASP A 368 -4.15 -27.64 7.59
C ASP A 368 -3.56 -27.33 6.20
N GLU A 369 -2.89 -28.31 5.57
CA GLU A 369 -2.38 -28.18 4.20
C GLU A 369 -3.52 -27.99 3.18
N PHE A 370 -4.61 -28.75 3.30
CA PHE A 370 -5.79 -28.60 2.45
C PHE A 370 -6.45 -27.22 2.61
N LEU A 371 -6.62 -26.74 3.84
CA LEU A 371 -7.20 -25.43 4.11
C LEU A 371 -6.29 -24.30 3.62
N LYS A 372 -4.96 -24.46 3.70
CA LYS A 372 -4.02 -23.49 3.14
C LYS A 372 -4.12 -23.43 1.61
N MET A 373 -4.19 -24.58 0.94
CA MET A 373 -4.41 -24.66 -0.51
C MET A 373 -5.75 -24.02 -0.90
N GLY A 374 -6.82 -24.32 -0.17
CA GLY A 374 -8.14 -23.72 -0.41
C GLY A 374 -8.12 -22.20 -0.23
N LYS A 375 -7.42 -21.71 0.81
CA LYS A 375 -7.21 -20.29 1.06
C LYS A 375 -6.46 -19.62 -0.10
N ASP A 376 -5.35 -20.19 -0.56
CA ASP A 376 -4.55 -19.57 -1.64
C ASP A 376 -5.33 -19.53 -2.98
N ARG A 377 -6.08 -20.59 -3.33
CA ARG A 377 -6.94 -20.60 -4.53
C ARG A 377 -8.09 -19.59 -4.46
N LEU A 378 -8.78 -19.49 -3.32
CA LEU A 378 -9.84 -18.48 -3.15
C LEU A 378 -9.27 -17.06 -3.15
N ASP A 379 -8.14 -16.85 -2.48
CA ASP A 379 -7.52 -15.53 -2.32
C ASP A 379 -7.03 -15.00 -3.68
N ASP A 380 -6.38 -15.82 -4.51
CA ASP A 380 -5.96 -15.42 -5.85
C ASP A 380 -7.14 -14.98 -6.71
N LYS A 381 -8.22 -15.76 -6.71
CA LYS A 381 -9.43 -15.47 -7.46
C LYS A 381 -10.14 -14.19 -6.99
N LEU A 382 -10.30 -14.02 -5.68
CA LEU A 382 -10.95 -12.82 -5.13
C LEU A 382 -10.12 -11.54 -5.32
N LYS A 383 -8.81 -11.63 -5.57
CA LYS A 383 -7.94 -10.46 -5.83
C LYS A 383 -8.03 -10.00 -7.29
N ASN A 384 -8.09 -10.94 -8.22
CA ASN A 384 -7.86 -10.66 -9.64
C ASN A 384 -9.16 -10.52 -10.45
N GLU A 385 -10.30 -10.96 -9.94
CA GLU A 385 -11.57 -10.97 -10.67
C GLU A 385 -12.73 -10.36 -9.86
N MET A 386 -13.66 -9.66 -10.52
CA MET A 386 -14.94 -9.27 -9.92
C MET A 386 -15.85 -10.51 -9.85
N ILE A 387 -15.67 -11.30 -8.79
CA ILE A 387 -16.32 -12.60 -8.65
C ILE A 387 -17.69 -12.45 -8.00
N SER A 388 -18.72 -13.01 -8.66
CA SER A 388 -20.05 -13.14 -8.07
C SER A 388 -20.09 -14.29 -7.07
N LEU A 389 -20.95 -14.18 -6.06
CA LEU A 389 -21.05 -15.19 -5.01
C LEU A 389 -21.28 -16.64 -5.51
N PRO A 390 -22.05 -16.90 -6.59
CA PRO A 390 -22.15 -18.23 -7.19
C PRO A 390 -20.81 -18.80 -7.68
N LYS A 391 -19.98 -17.98 -8.34
CA LYS A 391 -18.65 -18.38 -8.80
C LYS A 391 -17.73 -18.74 -7.62
N VAL A 392 -17.86 -18.05 -6.48
CA VAL A 392 -17.13 -18.43 -5.25
C VAL A 392 -17.56 -19.84 -4.80
N GLY A 393 -18.86 -20.15 -4.85
CA GLY A 393 -19.38 -21.48 -4.56
C GLY A 393 -18.89 -22.55 -5.54
N ASP A 394 -18.80 -22.25 -6.83
CA ASP A 394 -18.22 -23.16 -7.83
C ASP A 394 -16.75 -23.48 -7.53
N ILE A 395 -15.95 -22.48 -7.17
CA ILE A 395 -14.54 -22.67 -6.77
C ILE A 395 -14.46 -23.55 -5.52
N LEU A 396 -15.32 -23.33 -4.53
CA LEU A 396 -15.37 -24.17 -3.32
C LEU A 396 -15.75 -25.62 -3.64
N ALA A 397 -16.67 -25.84 -4.58
CA ALA A 397 -17.04 -27.16 -5.04
C ALA A 397 -15.88 -27.84 -5.78
N ASP A 398 -15.17 -27.12 -6.66
CA ASP A 398 -13.98 -27.63 -7.36
C ASP A 398 -12.85 -28.01 -6.38
N ILE A 399 -12.60 -27.17 -5.37
CA ILE A 399 -11.64 -27.48 -4.30
C ILE A 399 -12.08 -28.71 -3.49
N SER A 400 -13.39 -28.90 -3.29
CA SER A 400 -13.91 -30.08 -2.58
C SER A 400 -13.80 -31.35 -3.45
N LEU A 401 -13.98 -31.24 -4.77
CA LEU A 401 -13.83 -32.35 -5.71
C LEU A 401 -12.38 -32.82 -5.85
N SER A 402 -11.40 -31.93 -5.72
CA SER A 402 -9.98 -32.32 -5.70
C SER A 402 -9.62 -33.17 -4.47
N LEU A 403 -10.49 -33.19 -3.44
CA LEU A 403 -10.34 -34.01 -2.25
C LEU A 403 -10.77 -35.46 -2.47
N ASN A 404 -11.89 -35.68 -3.18
CA ASN A 404 -12.42 -37.02 -3.44
C ASN A 404 -13.42 -36.99 -4.61
N SER A 405 -13.16 -37.77 -5.68
CA SER A 405 -14.05 -37.85 -6.85
C SER A 405 -15.34 -38.65 -6.59
N ALA A 406 -15.47 -39.27 -5.42
CA ALA A 406 -16.56 -40.19 -5.07
C ALA A 406 -17.80 -39.48 -4.49
N VAL A 407 -17.65 -38.27 -3.96
CA VAL A 407 -18.74 -37.45 -3.45
C VAL A 407 -18.76 -36.16 -4.25
N ALA A 408 -19.61 -36.12 -5.29
CA ALA A 408 -19.92 -34.88 -5.96
C ALA A 408 -20.69 -34.00 -4.98
N THR A 409 -19.98 -33.13 -4.24
CA THR A 409 -20.64 -32.00 -3.57
C THR A 409 -21.23 -31.14 -4.67
N ASN A 410 -22.55 -31.21 -4.86
CA ASN A 410 -23.26 -30.41 -5.85
C ASN A 410 -22.86 -28.94 -5.66
N SER A 411 -22.30 -28.30 -6.70
CA SER A 411 -21.93 -26.88 -6.65
C SER A 411 -23.11 -26.03 -6.15
N GLU A 412 -24.32 -26.37 -6.58
CA GLU A 412 -25.54 -25.71 -6.14
C GLU A 412 -25.79 -25.78 -4.61
N LEU A 413 -25.42 -26.89 -3.96
CA LEU A 413 -25.50 -27.01 -2.50
C LEU A 413 -24.47 -26.13 -1.81
N MET A 414 -23.23 -26.10 -2.30
CA MET A 414 -22.17 -25.23 -1.76
C MET A 414 -22.52 -23.75 -1.93
N ILE A 415 -23.09 -23.36 -3.07
CA ILE A 415 -23.60 -22.01 -3.31
C ILE A 415 -24.72 -21.68 -2.32
N ARG A 416 -25.72 -22.56 -2.16
CA ARG A 416 -26.82 -22.33 -1.21
C ARG A 416 -26.34 -22.22 0.23
N MET A 417 -25.39 -23.07 0.65
CA MET A 417 -24.78 -23.01 1.98
C MET A 417 -23.99 -21.72 2.17
N LEU A 418 -23.19 -21.30 1.19
CA LEU A 418 -22.44 -20.05 1.25
C LEU A 418 -23.35 -18.82 1.33
N VAL A 419 -24.38 -18.74 0.48
CA VAL A 419 -25.37 -17.64 0.50
C VAL A 419 -26.09 -17.58 1.84
N ARG A 420 -26.50 -18.74 2.38
CA ARG A 420 -27.15 -18.82 3.69
C ARG A 420 -26.21 -18.40 4.81
N SER A 421 -24.98 -18.89 4.83
CA SER A 421 -23.99 -18.58 5.87
C SER A 421 -23.44 -17.16 5.81
N LEU A 422 -23.64 -16.43 4.71
CA LEU A 422 -23.31 -15.01 4.59
C LEU A 422 -24.51 -14.08 4.86
N SER A 423 -25.69 -14.64 5.12
CA SER A 423 -26.87 -13.85 5.48
C SER A 423 -26.75 -13.36 6.93
N PRO A 424 -27.11 -12.09 7.23
CA PRO A 424 -26.85 -11.47 8.55
C PRO A 424 -27.59 -12.17 9.72
N ASP A 425 -28.71 -12.83 9.43
CA ASP A 425 -29.51 -13.54 10.43
C ASP A 425 -28.96 -14.93 10.77
N ASP A 426 -28.05 -15.46 9.97
CA ASP A 426 -27.51 -16.81 10.14
C ASP A 426 -26.53 -16.89 11.32
N ALA A 427 -26.61 -17.99 12.07
CA ALA A 427 -25.74 -18.21 13.23
C ALA A 427 -24.26 -18.35 12.82
N VAL A 428 -23.98 -18.89 11.63
CA VAL A 428 -22.62 -19.00 11.10
C VAL A 428 -22.07 -17.61 10.81
N PHE A 429 -22.85 -16.73 10.18
CA PHE A 429 -22.43 -15.35 9.92
C PHE A 429 -22.09 -14.61 11.21
N LYS A 430 -22.99 -14.67 12.22
CA LYS A 430 -22.77 -14.02 13.53
C LYS A 430 -21.51 -14.55 14.21
N ARG A 431 -21.26 -15.87 14.13
CA ARG A 431 -20.06 -16.50 14.70
C ARG A 431 -18.79 -16.07 13.98
N VAL A 432 -18.77 -16.11 12.65
CA VAL A 432 -17.62 -15.74 11.83
C VAL A 432 -17.29 -14.26 12.00
N SER A 433 -18.31 -13.40 11.93
CA SER A 433 -18.19 -11.96 12.14
C SER A 433 -17.65 -11.63 13.53
N SER A 434 -18.19 -12.24 14.59
CA SER A 434 -17.69 -12.08 15.97
C SER A 434 -16.22 -12.50 16.10
N VAL A 435 -15.79 -13.59 15.46
CA VAL A 435 -14.41 -14.07 15.52
C VAL A 435 -13.44 -13.11 14.83
N ILE A 436 -13.76 -12.66 13.62
CA ILE A 436 -12.92 -11.69 12.89
C ILE A 436 -12.89 -10.36 13.63
N HIS A 437 -14.04 -9.90 14.14
CA HIS A 437 -14.14 -8.66 14.89
C HIS A 437 -13.32 -8.72 16.19
N SER A 438 -13.37 -9.83 16.94
CA SER A 438 -12.56 -10.08 18.14
C SER A 438 -11.05 -10.10 17.82
N ALA A 439 -10.66 -10.75 16.71
CA ALA A 439 -9.28 -10.77 16.25
C ALA A 439 -8.78 -9.36 15.86
N LEU A 440 -9.59 -8.59 15.13
CA LEU A 440 -9.25 -7.22 14.75
C LEU A 440 -9.17 -6.30 15.98
N LYS A 441 -10.10 -6.41 16.95
CA LYS A 441 -10.02 -5.69 18.23
C LYS A 441 -8.69 -5.96 18.94
N ALA A 442 -8.31 -7.24 19.08
CA ALA A 442 -7.04 -7.63 19.70
C ALA A 442 -5.85 -7.00 18.97
N ARG A 443 -5.83 -7.03 17.63
CA ARG A 443 -4.74 -6.46 16.84
C ARG A 443 -4.66 -4.93 16.92
N ILE A 444 -5.79 -4.24 16.89
CA ILE A 444 -5.87 -2.76 16.89
C ILE A 444 -5.45 -2.22 18.26
N LEU A 445 -5.97 -2.81 19.35
CA LEU A 445 -5.76 -2.31 20.71
C LEU A 445 -4.43 -2.79 21.31
N LEU A 446 -4.09 -4.07 21.20
CA LEU A 446 -2.87 -4.63 21.82
C LEU A 446 -1.61 -4.45 20.95
N GLY A 447 -1.76 -3.92 19.73
CA GLY A 447 -0.64 -3.62 18.85
C GLY A 447 0.06 -4.87 18.29
N LYS A 448 1.32 -4.70 17.89
CA LYS A 448 2.16 -5.74 17.26
C LYS A 448 2.78 -6.73 18.26
N GLY A 449 2.45 -6.63 19.55
CA GLY A 449 3.06 -7.45 20.59
C GLY A 449 2.71 -8.94 20.46
N ARG A 450 3.51 -9.80 21.12
CA ARG A 450 3.29 -11.26 21.19
C ARG A 450 1.87 -11.61 21.65
N GLU A 451 1.34 -10.86 22.61
CA GLU A 451 -0.02 -11.04 23.15
C GLU A 451 -1.09 -10.78 22.08
N GLY A 452 -0.96 -9.71 21.29
CA GLY A 452 -1.91 -9.38 20.22
C GLY A 452 -1.95 -10.45 19.12
N GLY A 453 -0.79 -10.91 18.65
CA GLY A 453 -0.71 -11.98 17.64
C GLY A 453 -1.28 -13.31 18.14
N ALA A 454 -0.95 -13.70 19.37
CA ALA A 454 -1.46 -14.93 19.95
C ALA A 454 -2.98 -14.92 20.11
N LEU A 455 -3.58 -13.78 20.48
CA LEU A 455 -5.03 -13.62 20.58
C LEU A 455 -5.72 -13.64 19.21
N VAL A 456 -5.11 -13.07 18.17
CA VAL A 456 -5.59 -13.19 16.79
C VAL A 456 -5.63 -14.67 16.37
N ASN A 457 -4.54 -15.40 16.60
CA ASN A 457 -4.47 -16.82 16.26
C ASN A 457 -5.51 -17.64 17.06
N ALA A 458 -5.61 -17.42 18.37
CA ALA A 458 -6.60 -18.07 19.23
C ALA A 458 -8.05 -17.75 18.82
N ALA A 459 -8.33 -16.55 18.32
CA ALA A 459 -9.63 -16.21 17.76
C ALA A 459 -9.91 -17.01 16.49
N LEU A 460 -9.01 -16.99 15.51
CA LEU A 460 -9.18 -17.65 14.21
C LEU A 460 -9.22 -19.19 14.31
N GLN A 461 -8.51 -19.77 15.28
CA GLN A 461 -8.56 -21.21 15.60
C GLN A 461 -9.99 -21.69 15.89
N ARG A 462 -10.86 -20.85 16.48
CA ARG A 462 -12.26 -21.19 16.80
C ARG A 462 -13.11 -21.52 15.57
N VAL A 463 -12.69 -21.06 14.39
CA VAL A 463 -13.37 -21.30 13.10
C VAL A 463 -12.47 -22.09 12.14
N GLY A 464 -11.26 -22.48 12.58
CA GLY A 464 -10.30 -23.19 11.75
C GLY A 464 -9.67 -22.33 10.65
N ALA A 465 -9.61 -21.02 10.84
CA ALA A 465 -9.12 -20.06 9.84
C ALA A 465 -7.76 -19.46 10.21
N SER A 466 -6.91 -20.21 10.93
CA SER A 466 -5.59 -19.76 11.38
C SER A 466 -4.67 -19.35 10.22
N CYS A 467 -4.85 -19.91 9.02
CA CYS A 467 -4.13 -19.53 7.81
C CYS A 467 -4.43 -18.10 7.30
N LEU A 468 -5.45 -17.42 7.85
CA LEU A 468 -5.77 -16.02 7.57
C LEU A 468 -5.12 -15.02 8.54
N GLU A 469 -4.30 -15.47 9.49
CA GLU A 469 -3.67 -14.62 10.50
C GLU A 469 -2.97 -13.40 9.87
N GLY A 470 -2.15 -13.60 8.83
CA GLY A 470 -1.44 -12.51 8.14
C GLY A 470 -2.39 -11.44 7.59
N ALA A 471 -3.46 -11.85 6.91
CA ALA A 471 -4.43 -10.91 6.32
C ALA A 471 -5.21 -10.12 7.38
N VAL A 472 -5.56 -10.75 8.51
CA VAL A 472 -6.21 -10.08 9.65
C VAL A 472 -5.25 -9.11 10.34
N VAL A 473 -3.98 -9.50 10.50
CA VAL A 473 -2.91 -8.66 11.06
C VAL A 473 -2.67 -7.44 10.16
N ASP A 474 -2.66 -7.60 8.85
CA ASP A 474 -2.48 -6.51 7.89
C ASP A 474 -3.66 -5.54 7.90
N LEU A 475 -4.90 -6.04 7.86
CA LEU A 475 -6.09 -5.21 7.97
C LEU A 475 -6.11 -4.45 9.30
N GLY A 476 -5.87 -5.14 10.43
CA GLY A 476 -5.80 -4.52 11.75
C GLY A 476 -4.70 -3.46 11.86
N SER A 477 -3.54 -3.69 11.21
CA SER A 477 -2.45 -2.70 11.13
C SER A 477 -2.87 -1.45 10.36
N ASN A 478 -3.57 -1.62 9.25
CA ASN A 478 -4.06 -0.52 8.42
C ASN A 478 -5.13 0.30 9.16
N LEU A 479 -6.06 -0.36 9.87
CA LEU A 479 -7.08 0.30 10.68
C LEU A 479 -6.47 1.05 11.87
N ALA A 480 -5.53 0.45 12.58
CA ALA A 480 -4.83 1.10 13.68
C ALA A 480 -4.10 2.37 13.19
N ARG A 481 -3.43 2.30 12.03
CA ARG A 481 -2.75 3.45 11.42
C ARG A 481 -3.74 4.53 10.99
N LEU A 482 -4.88 4.14 10.41
CA LEU A 482 -5.94 5.06 10.03
C LEU A 482 -6.48 5.82 11.25
N ALA A 483 -6.75 5.10 12.34
CA ALA A 483 -7.17 5.66 13.61
C ALA A 483 -6.11 6.60 14.21
N SER A 484 -4.85 6.19 14.28
CA SER A 484 -3.76 7.01 14.82
C SER A 484 -3.55 8.32 14.07
N VAL A 485 -3.57 8.29 12.74
CA VAL A 485 -3.46 9.52 11.93
C VAL A 485 -4.71 10.39 12.11
N SER A 486 -5.89 9.79 12.22
CA SER A 486 -7.12 10.54 12.54
C SER A 486 -7.04 11.20 13.91
N CYS A 487 -6.53 10.51 14.93
CA CYS A 487 -6.30 11.08 16.26
C CYS A 487 -5.26 12.21 16.24
N LEU A 488 -4.20 12.07 15.44
CA LEU A 488 -3.17 13.10 15.30
C LEU A 488 -3.73 14.38 14.68
N ILE A 489 -4.56 14.25 13.65
CA ILE A 489 -5.15 15.40 12.96
C ILE A 489 -6.31 15.94 13.80
N HIS A 490 -7.28 15.10 14.16
CA HIS A 490 -8.58 15.49 14.72
C HIS A 490 -8.65 15.44 16.26
N GLY A 491 -7.56 15.13 16.94
CA GLY A 491 -7.47 15.02 18.40
C GLY A 491 -8.07 16.20 19.20
N PRO A 492 -7.85 17.47 18.81
CA PRO A 492 -8.47 18.61 19.49
C PRO A 492 -10.00 18.54 19.52
N TRP A 493 -10.63 18.13 18.41
CA TRP A 493 -12.09 18.00 18.33
C TRP A 493 -12.60 16.76 19.05
N TYR A 494 -11.89 15.62 18.95
CA TYR A 494 -12.28 14.41 19.67
C TYR A 494 -12.24 14.60 21.19
N THR A 495 -11.25 15.34 21.71
CA THR A 495 -11.15 15.65 23.13
C THR A 495 -12.38 16.41 23.62
N LEU A 496 -12.80 17.44 22.86
CA LEU A 496 -13.99 18.23 23.17
C LEU A 496 -15.26 17.37 23.14
N LEU A 497 -15.48 16.61 22.07
CA LEU A 497 -16.68 15.77 21.90
C LEU A 497 -16.79 14.69 23.00
N VAL A 498 -15.69 14.02 23.35
CA VAL A 498 -15.68 13.01 24.41
C VAL A 498 -15.94 13.65 25.79
N SER A 499 -15.36 14.83 26.07
CA SER A 499 -15.59 15.53 27.33
C SER A 499 -17.04 16.02 27.50
N SER A 500 -17.69 16.46 26.41
CA SER A 500 -19.10 16.86 26.44
C SER A 500 -20.03 15.68 26.73
N ASN A 501 -19.74 14.50 26.15
CA ASN A 501 -20.55 13.30 26.39
C ASN A 501 -20.47 12.81 27.84
N GLN A 502 -19.33 12.98 28.52
CA GLN A 502 -19.17 12.62 29.93
C GLN A 502 -20.03 13.50 30.85
N HIS A 503 -20.07 14.82 30.60
CA HIS A 503 -20.88 15.75 31.39
C HIS A 503 -22.39 15.56 31.19
N SER A 504 -22.83 15.16 29.98
CA SER A 504 -24.25 14.87 29.74
C SER A 504 -24.76 13.63 30.47
N MET A 505 -23.92 12.62 30.69
CA MET A 505 -24.31 11.41 31.43
C MET A 505 -24.39 11.64 32.95
N GLU A 506 -23.51 12.46 33.54
CA GLU A 506 -23.56 12.81 34.98
C GLU A 506 -24.78 13.66 35.37
N THR A 507 -25.42 14.34 34.41
CA THR A 507 -26.62 15.16 34.66
C THR A 507 -27.95 14.40 34.53
N THR A 508 -27.91 13.11 34.20
CA THR A 508 -29.09 12.25 33.98
C THR A 508 -29.29 11.14 35.02
N ASP A 509 -28.44 11.06 36.03
CA ASP A 509 -28.67 10.34 37.29
C ASP A 509 -29.14 11.33 38.38
#